data_AF-A0A174CQG6-F1
#
_entry.id   AF-A0A174CQG6-F1
#
_cell.length_a   1.000
_cell.length_b   1.000
_cell.length_c   1.000
_cell.angle_alpha   90.00
_cell.angle_beta   90.00
_cell.angle_gamma   90.00
#
_symmetry.space_group_name_H-M   'P 1'
#
loop_
_entity.id
_entity.type
_entity.pdbx_description
1 polymer ?
#
loop_
_entity_poly.entity_id
_entity_poly.type
_entity_poly.pdbx_seq_one_letter_code
_entity_poly.pdbx_strand_id
1 'polypeptide(L)'
;MSEQTEVSFDAALMMALRADAQKELDELPTPAQLKERYPDTSRWDARLQAALHKRRPVLKRVLVAALTLVILTLGALAVSADFRKAVYTMIQKFLPIEMQLTYQVDGEPLEQLPNGYSDHYVPDGFERDREQEFERAENFLHVYSSKESGEGYTVRCSIIQPGQQSSFDNEHTTYKNVKVGDADATLGTSVGESGDTVYILSWEQGGVSNTIMGNISRDEIVRIAENIF
;
A
#
# COMPACT_ATOMS: atom_id res chain seq x y z
N MET A 1 72.47 25.68 -24.60
CA MET A 1 71.17 25.09 -25.01
C MET A 1 70.64 24.35 -23.81
N SER A 2 69.59 24.87 -23.18
CA SER A 2 68.99 24.29 -21.97
C SER A 2 67.67 23.65 -22.38
N GLU A 3 67.64 22.33 -22.53
CA GLU A 3 66.37 21.59 -22.66
C GLU A 3 65.79 21.40 -21.26
N GLN A 4 64.85 22.28 -20.90
CA GLN A 4 63.88 21.98 -19.84
C GLN A 4 62.87 21.00 -20.43
N THR A 5 62.80 19.80 -19.86
CA THR A 5 61.80 18.80 -20.20
C THR A 5 60.44 19.29 -19.70
N GLU A 6 59.69 20.00 -20.55
CA GLU A 6 58.27 20.30 -20.31
C GLU A 6 57.48 18.99 -20.39
N VAL A 7 57.34 18.32 -19.26
CA VAL A 7 56.38 17.22 -19.12
C VAL A 7 54.99 17.85 -19.07
N SER A 8 54.14 17.56 -20.06
CA SER A 8 52.77 18.07 -20.08
C SER A 8 52.00 17.64 -18.83
N PHE A 9 51.04 18.45 -18.41
CA PHE A 9 50.23 18.19 -17.21
C PHE A 9 49.63 16.78 -17.19
N ASP A 10 49.14 16.31 -18.34
CA ASP A 10 48.59 14.94 -18.49
C ASP A 10 49.66 13.86 -18.26
N ALA A 11 50.89 14.07 -18.72
CA ALA A 11 51.97 13.11 -18.50
C ALA A 11 52.40 13.08 -17.02
N ALA A 12 52.46 14.25 -16.36
CA ALA A 12 52.72 14.33 -14.93
C ALA A 12 51.60 13.67 -14.10
N LEU A 13 50.34 13.89 -14.49
CA LEU A 13 49.17 13.29 -13.85
C LEU A 13 49.16 11.77 -13.99
N MET A 14 49.44 11.25 -15.19
CA MET A 14 49.52 9.80 -15.43
C MET A 14 50.68 9.14 -14.68
N MET A 15 51.82 9.84 -14.54
CA MET A 15 52.93 9.37 -13.72
C MET A 15 52.55 9.34 -12.22
N ALA A 16 51.87 10.37 -11.73
CA ALA A 16 51.40 10.43 -10.34
C ALA A 16 50.38 9.34 -10.04
N LEU A 17 49.37 9.15 -10.90
CA LEU A 17 48.38 8.08 -10.79
C LEU A 17 49.02 6.69 -10.77
N ARG A 18 50.02 6.47 -11.62
CA ARG A 18 50.73 5.17 -11.67
C ARG A 18 51.56 4.93 -10.42
N ALA A 19 52.24 5.97 -9.92
CA ALA A 19 53.02 5.88 -8.68
C ALA A 19 52.11 5.60 -7.47
N ASP A 20 50.95 6.24 -7.41
CA ASP A 20 49.98 6.05 -6.33
C ASP A 20 49.34 4.65 -6.39
N ALA A 21 48.94 4.20 -7.58
CA ALA A 21 48.43 2.84 -7.78
C ALA A 21 49.48 1.75 -7.42
N GLN A 22 50.75 1.99 -7.75
CA GLN A 22 51.83 1.07 -7.40
C GLN A 22 52.07 1.03 -5.89
N LYS A 23 51.98 2.18 -5.22
CA LYS A 23 52.09 2.29 -3.76
C LYS A 23 50.94 1.55 -3.06
N GLU A 24 49.70 1.72 -3.52
CA GLU A 24 48.54 0.99 -3.00
C GLU A 24 48.71 -0.53 -3.18
N LEU A 25 49.25 -0.97 -4.32
CA LEU A 25 49.56 -2.38 -4.58
C LEU A 25 50.65 -2.92 -3.65
N ASP A 26 51.69 -2.13 -3.35
CA ASP A 26 52.79 -2.52 -2.47
C ASP A 26 52.39 -2.49 -0.98
N GLU A 27 51.39 -1.69 -0.61
CA GLU A 27 50.80 -1.63 0.72
C GLU A 27 49.77 -2.75 0.99
N LEU A 28 49.42 -3.55 -0.04
CA LEU A 28 48.54 -4.69 0.15
C LEU A 28 49.18 -5.72 1.10
N PRO A 29 48.40 -6.29 2.04
CA PRO A 29 48.91 -7.28 2.96
C PRO A 29 49.40 -8.52 2.23
N THR A 30 50.54 -9.05 2.68
CA THR A 30 51.12 -10.25 2.08
C THR A 30 50.19 -11.46 2.25
N PRO A 31 50.25 -12.46 1.35
CA PRO A 31 49.40 -13.66 1.43
C PRO A 31 49.50 -14.40 2.79
N ALA A 32 50.66 -14.34 3.45
CA ALA A 32 50.85 -14.90 4.79
C ALA A 32 50.06 -14.14 5.86
N GLN A 33 50.08 -12.80 5.83
CA GLN A 33 49.31 -11.94 6.73
C GLN A 33 47.80 -12.07 6.50
N LEU A 34 47.37 -12.22 5.25
CA LEU A 34 45.96 -12.51 4.93
C LEU A 34 45.52 -13.86 5.51
N LYS A 35 46.35 -14.90 5.43
CA LYS A 35 46.04 -16.23 5.97
C LYS A 35 46.00 -16.28 7.50
N GLU A 36 46.77 -15.40 8.16
CA GLU A 36 46.72 -15.20 9.61
C GLU A 36 45.47 -14.42 10.03
N ARG A 37 45.12 -13.37 9.27
CA ARG A 37 43.95 -12.52 9.53
C ARG A 37 42.62 -13.21 9.22
N TYR A 38 42.62 -14.15 8.28
CA TYR A 38 41.46 -14.95 7.89
C TYR A 38 41.80 -16.45 8.01
N PRO A 39 41.79 -17.00 9.23
CA PRO A 39 42.11 -18.40 9.46
C PRO A 39 41.15 -19.32 8.71
N ASP A 40 41.68 -20.43 8.19
CA ASP A 40 41.00 -21.36 7.30
C ASP A 40 39.63 -21.82 7.85
N THR A 41 38.56 -21.40 7.18
CA THR A 41 37.17 -21.68 7.54
C THR A 41 36.74 -23.10 7.17
N SER A 42 37.61 -23.89 6.53
CA SER A 42 37.35 -25.29 6.14
C SER A 42 36.85 -26.17 7.28
N ARG A 43 37.24 -25.87 8.54
CA ARG A 43 36.73 -26.56 9.73
C ARG A 43 35.25 -26.29 10.00
N TRP A 44 34.76 -25.09 9.69
CA TRP A 44 33.35 -24.75 9.81
C TRP A 44 32.53 -25.42 8.71
N ASP A 45 33.05 -25.45 7.49
CA ASP A 45 32.41 -26.14 6.37
C ASP A 45 32.28 -27.65 6.65
N ALA A 46 33.35 -28.28 7.14
CA ALA A 46 33.32 -29.70 7.54
C ALA A 46 32.30 -29.96 8.67
N ARG A 47 32.17 -29.05 9.64
CA ARG A 47 31.18 -29.16 10.73
C ARG A 47 29.76 -28.96 10.22
N LEU A 48 29.52 -27.99 9.35
CA LEU A 48 28.22 -27.73 8.73
C LEU A 48 27.80 -28.92 7.87
N GLN A 49 28.72 -29.45 7.07
CA GLN A 49 28.49 -30.61 6.21
C GLN A 49 28.22 -31.88 7.03
N ALA A 50 28.95 -32.09 8.13
CA ALA A 50 28.68 -33.20 9.06
C ALA A 50 27.32 -33.07 9.77
N ALA A 51 26.96 -31.85 10.21
CA ALA A 51 25.66 -31.58 10.82
C ALA A 51 24.51 -31.79 9.83
N LEU A 52 24.66 -31.30 8.59
CA LEU A 52 23.73 -31.51 7.49
C LEU A 52 23.64 -32.98 7.11
N HIS A 53 24.74 -33.73 7.09
CA HIS A 53 24.72 -35.16 6.75
C HIS A 53 24.02 -35.98 7.85
N LYS A 54 24.26 -35.66 9.12
CA LYS A 54 23.58 -36.28 10.26
C LYS A 54 22.08 -36.01 10.27
N ARG A 55 21.66 -34.81 9.88
CA ARG A 55 20.24 -34.42 9.81
C ARG A 55 19.59 -34.64 8.44
N ARG A 56 20.36 -34.98 7.40
CA ARG A 56 19.90 -35.24 6.02
C ARG A 56 18.72 -36.19 5.92
N PRO A 57 18.67 -37.34 6.63
CA PRO A 57 17.51 -38.23 6.54
C PRO A 57 16.25 -37.59 7.14
N VAL A 58 16.39 -36.78 8.20
CA VAL A 58 15.27 -36.03 8.79
C VAL A 58 14.84 -34.90 7.87
N LEU A 59 15.78 -34.10 7.35
CA LEU A 59 15.50 -33.06 6.35
C LEU A 59 14.82 -33.62 5.12
N LYS A 60 15.26 -34.78 4.61
CA LYS A 60 14.62 -35.43 3.46
C LYS A 60 13.17 -35.83 3.77
N ARG A 61 12.92 -36.40 4.96
CA ARG A 61 11.55 -36.76 5.39
C ARG A 61 10.67 -35.53 5.58
N VAL A 62 11.20 -34.48 6.19
CA VAL A 62 10.50 -33.20 6.37
C VAL A 62 10.20 -32.57 5.01
N LEU A 63 11.15 -32.58 4.08
CA LEU A 63 10.96 -32.07 2.73
C LEU A 63 9.88 -32.85 1.97
N VAL A 64 9.93 -34.19 2.05
CA VAL A 64 8.89 -35.04 1.44
C VAL A 64 7.53 -34.76 2.07
N ALA A 65 7.44 -34.69 3.40
CA ALA A 65 6.20 -34.37 4.10
C ALA A 65 5.65 -32.99 3.68
N ALA A 66 6.53 -31.98 3.59
CA ALA A 66 6.17 -30.65 3.14
C ALA A 66 5.67 -30.65 1.68
N LEU A 67 6.39 -31.30 0.76
CA LEU A 67 5.97 -31.44 -0.64
C LEU A 67 4.64 -32.18 -0.78
N THR A 68 4.45 -33.26 -0.04
CA THR A 68 3.18 -33.99 -0.04
C THR A 68 2.04 -33.13 0.47
N LEU A 69 2.27 -32.31 1.51
CA LEU A 69 1.27 -31.38 2.01
C LEU A 69 0.91 -30.31 0.97
N VAL A 70 1.89 -29.77 0.26
CA VAL A 70 1.68 -28.82 -0.84
C VAL A 70 0.83 -29.45 -1.95
N ILE A 71 1.14 -30.68 -2.37
CA ILE A 71 0.37 -31.36 -3.42
C ILE A 71 -1.06 -31.67 -2.96
N LEU A 72 -1.23 -32.13 -1.72
CA LEU A 72 -2.55 -32.41 -1.15
C LEU A 72 -3.40 -31.15 -1.01
N THR A 73 -2.80 -30.04 -0.58
CA THR A 73 -3.49 -28.74 -0.50
C THR A 73 -3.89 -28.22 -1.88
N LEU A 74 -3.01 -28.30 -2.88
CA LEU A 74 -3.34 -27.97 -4.27
C LEU A 74 -4.47 -28.85 -4.82
N GLY A 75 -4.43 -30.15 -4.55
CA GLY A 75 -5.49 -31.10 -4.93
C GLY A 75 -6.83 -30.78 -4.27
N ALA A 76 -6.83 -30.47 -2.97
CA ALA A 76 -8.02 -30.05 -2.25
C ALA A 76 -8.58 -28.72 -2.80
N LEU A 77 -7.71 -27.78 -3.18
CA LEU A 77 -8.09 -26.50 -3.79
C LEU A 77 -8.74 -26.70 -5.18
N ALA A 78 -8.28 -27.67 -5.96
CA ALA A 78 -8.87 -27.97 -7.26
C ALA A 78 -10.28 -28.60 -7.16
N VAL A 79 -10.50 -29.47 -6.17
CA VAL A 79 -11.70 -30.33 -6.11
C VAL A 79 -12.77 -29.84 -5.13
N SER A 80 -12.41 -29.13 -4.06
CA SER A 80 -13.37 -28.70 -3.02
C SER A 80 -13.67 -27.20 -3.08
N ALA A 81 -14.94 -26.87 -3.33
CA ALA A 81 -15.42 -25.48 -3.31
C ALA A 81 -15.35 -24.87 -1.90
N ASP A 82 -15.69 -25.64 -0.87
CA ASP A 82 -15.64 -25.17 0.52
C ASP A 82 -14.22 -24.90 0.99
N PHE A 83 -13.27 -25.77 0.61
CA PHE A 83 -11.85 -25.57 0.91
C PHE A 83 -11.29 -24.34 0.19
N ARG A 84 -11.63 -24.13 -1.10
CA ARG A 84 -11.29 -22.89 -1.82
C ARG A 84 -11.79 -21.66 -1.09
N LYS A 85 -13.07 -21.65 -0.70
CA LYS A 85 -13.67 -20.51 0.01
C LYS A 85 -12.95 -20.23 1.33
N ALA A 86 -12.66 -21.26 2.12
CA ALA A 86 -11.95 -21.12 3.38
C ALA A 86 -10.52 -20.57 3.19
N VAL A 87 -9.78 -21.10 2.21
CA VAL A 87 -8.42 -20.63 1.89
C VAL A 87 -8.42 -19.19 1.38
N TYR A 88 -9.33 -18.82 0.48
CA TYR A 88 -9.45 -17.44 0.01
C TYR A 88 -9.82 -16.47 1.14
N THR A 89 -10.76 -16.86 2.02
CA THR A 89 -11.10 -16.06 3.21
C THR A 89 -9.89 -15.90 4.13
N MET A 90 -9.09 -16.96 4.32
CA MET A 90 -7.87 -16.89 5.14
C MET A 90 -6.82 -15.98 4.49
N ILE A 91 -6.59 -16.09 3.18
CA ILE A 91 -5.65 -15.22 2.46
C ILE A 91 -6.10 -13.76 2.55
N GLN A 92 -7.38 -13.47 2.34
CA GLN A 92 -7.95 -12.12 2.50
C GLN A 92 -7.76 -11.56 3.91
N LYS A 93 -7.81 -12.40 4.94
CA LYS A 93 -7.52 -11.98 6.33
C LYS A 93 -6.04 -11.70 6.59
N PHE A 94 -5.12 -12.39 5.92
CA PHE A 94 -3.67 -12.25 6.14
C PHE A 94 -3.00 -11.21 5.22
N LEU A 95 -3.53 -11.02 4.01
CA LEU A 95 -3.24 -9.92 3.11
C LEU A 95 -4.54 -9.15 2.92
N PRO A 96 -4.83 -8.12 3.73
CA PRO A 96 -6.01 -7.31 3.52
C PRO A 96 -5.87 -6.59 2.17
N ILE A 97 -6.52 -7.15 1.15
CA ILE A 97 -6.78 -6.50 -0.15
C ILE A 97 -7.99 -5.53 -0.02
N GLU A 98 -8.46 -5.34 1.20
CA GLU A 98 -9.46 -4.33 1.55
C GLU A 98 -8.91 -3.47 2.67
N MET A 99 -8.94 -2.15 2.51
CA MET A 99 -8.74 -1.26 3.65
C MET A 99 -10.02 -1.28 4.49
N GLN A 100 -9.90 -1.67 5.75
CA GLN A 100 -11.02 -1.66 6.68
C GLN A 100 -10.88 -0.47 7.63
N LEU A 101 -11.90 0.39 7.64
CA LEU A 101 -12.02 1.51 8.57
C LEU A 101 -13.00 1.09 9.65
N THR A 102 -12.48 0.78 10.83
CA THR A 102 -13.27 0.46 12.01
C THR A 102 -13.41 1.72 12.84
N TYR A 103 -14.63 2.21 12.98
CA TYR A 103 -14.89 3.36 13.85
C TYR A 103 -14.97 2.92 15.30
N GLN A 104 -14.26 3.62 16.18
CA GLN A 104 -14.49 3.54 17.63
C GLN A 104 -15.33 4.74 18.03
N VAL A 105 -16.45 4.49 18.70
CA VAL A 105 -17.34 5.54 19.19
C VAL A 105 -16.97 5.80 20.65
N ASP A 106 -16.44 6.99 20.93
CA ASP A 106 -16.22 7.46 22.29
C ASP A 106 -17.50 8.18 22.76
N GLY A 107 -18.24 7.58 23.70
CA GLY A 107 -19.49 8.12 24.23
C GLY A 107 -20.76 7.43 23.69
N GLU A 108 -21.92 8.07 23.87
CA GLU A 108 -23.19 7.54 23.38
C GLU A 108 -23.31 7.80 21.86
N PRO A 109 -23.63 6.78 21.04
CA PRO A 109 -23.87 6.95 19.61
C PRO A 109 -25.04 7.89 19.34
N LEU A 110 -24.98 8.61 18.22
CA LEU A 110 -26.13 9.39 17.75
C LEU A 110 -27.30 8.46 17.40
N GLU A 111 -28.52 8.87 17.71
CA GLU A 111 -29.74 8.18 17.26
C GLU A 111 -30.18 8.62 15.87
N GLN A 112 -29.82 9.86 15.47
CA GLN A 112 -30.14 10.45 14.18
C GLN A 112 -29.07 11.47 13.78
N LEU A 113 -29.01 11.81 12.50
CA LEU A 113 -28.17 12.87 11.96
C LEU A 113 -28.50 14.22 12.64
N PRO A 114 -27.52 15.13 12.78
CA PRO A 114 -27.76 16.48 13.24
C PRO A 114 -28.83 17.20 12.40
N ASN A 115 -29.58 18.10 13.03
CA ASN A 115 -30.61 18.84 12.31
C ASN A 115 -30.00 19.73 11.23
N GLY A 116 -30.46 19.57 9.99
CA GLY A 116 -29.94 20.31 8.83
C GLY A 116 -28.75 19.66 8.15
N TYR A 117 -28.27 18.50 8.63
CA TYR A 117 -27.13 17.79 8.07
C TYR A 117 -27.37 17.40 6.62
N SER A 118 -26.65 18.02 5.70
CA SER A 118 -26.80 17.79 4.26
C SER A 118 -25.57 18.30 3.51
N ASP A 119 -25.50 18.03 2.21
CA ASP A 119 -24.57 18.71 1.30
C ASP A 119 -25.18 20.02 0.81
N HIS A 120 -24.53 21.13 1.15
CA HIS A 120 -25.02 22.49 0.85
C HIS A 120 -24.37 23.11 -0.39
N TYR A 121 -23.59 22.33 -1.13
CA TYR A 121 -22.92 22.75 -2.36
C TYR A 121 -23.05 21.66 -3.43
N VAL A 122 -23.50 22.08 -4.61
CA VAL A 122 -23.59 21.26 -5.81
C VAL A 122 -22.83 21.97 -6.93
N PRO A 123 -21.85 21.33 -7.59
CA PRO A 123 -21.12 21.94 -8.69
C PRO A 123 -22.04 22.32 -9.86
N ASP A 124 -21.67 23.35 -10.60
CA ASP A 124 -22.44 23.81 -11.77
C ASP A 124 -22.58 22.69 -12.81
N GLY A 125 -23.79 22.55 -13.38
CA GLY A 125 -24.08 21.54 -14.40
C GLY A 125 -24.38 20.14 -13.86
N PHE A 126 -24.41 19.96 -12.53
CA PHE A 126 -24.88 18.72 -11.89
C PHE A 126 -26.33 18.86 -11.42
N GLU A 127 -27.09 17.78 -11.61
CA GLU A 127 -28.47 17.65 -11.13
C GLU A 127 -28.56 16.47 -10.16
N ARG A 128 -29.36 16.66 -9.10
CA ARG A 128 -29.64 15.62 -8.10
C ARG A 128 -30.64 14.61 -8.65
N ASP A 129 -30.26 13.33 -8.66
CA ASP A 129 -31.09 12.21 -9.11
C ASP A 129 -31.95 11.68 -7.97
N ARG A 130 -33.22 12.13 -7.96
CA ARG A 130 -34.20 11.78 -6.92
C ARG A 130 -34.73 10.35 -7.00
N GLU A 131 -34.48 9.62 -8.09
CA GLU A 131 -34.93 8.24 -8.23
C GLU A 131 -33.95 7.26 -7.57
N GLN A 132 -32.69 7.65 -7.42
CA GLN A 132 -31.62 6.81 -6.88
C GLN A 132 -31.18 7.20 -5.46
N GLU A 133 -31.64 8.33 -4.95
CA GLU A 133 -31.33 8.81 -3.60
C GLU A 133 -32.20 8.16 -2.51
N PHE A 134 -31.75 8.30 -1.26
CA PHE A 134 -32.61 8.09 -0.10
C PHE A 134 -32.22 9.02 1.04
N GLU A 135 -33.19 9.35 1.89
CA GLU A 135 -32.98 10.08 3.14
C GLU A 135 -33.72 9.37 4.28
N ARG A 136 -33.04 9.20 5.41
CA ARG A 136 -33.55 8.67 6.67
C ARG A 136 -33.01 9.51 7.81
N ALA A 137 -33.56 9.33 9.01
CA ALA A 137 -33.07 10.03 10.20
C ALA A 137 -31.59 9.69 10.48
N GLU A 138 -31.16 8.46 10.19
CA GLU A 138 -29.83 7.95 10.51
C GLU A 138 -28.80 8.12 9.38
N ASN A 139 -29.26 8.23 8.13
CA ASN A 139 -28.40 8.29 6.96
C ASN A 139 -29.10 8.86 5.72
N PHE A 140 -28.28 9.31 4.78
CA PHE A 140 -28.72 9.61 3.43
C PHE A 140 -27.69 9.18 2.39
N LEU A 141 -28.18 9.06 1.16
CA LEU A 141 -27.38 8.97 -0.06
C LEU A 141 -27.98 9.92 -1.07
N HIS A 142 -27.22 10.92 -1.49
CA HIS A 142 -27.58 11.80 -2.61
C HIS A 142 -26.74 11.41 -3.83
N VAL A 143 -27.38 11.37 -4.98
CA VAL A 143 -26.76 10.98 -6.25
C VAL A 143 -26.83 12.18 -7.19
N TYR A 144 -25.72 12.51 -7.83
CA TYR A 144 -25.61 13.65 -8.74
C TYR A 144 -25.00 13.20 -10.06
N SER A 145 -25.51 13.78 -11.15
CA SER A 145 -24.98 13.53 -12.49
C SER A 145 -25.00 14.79 -13.34
N SER A 146 -24.02 14.91 -14.24
CA SER A 146 -24.01 15.92 -15.29
C SER A 146 -24.32 15.25 -16.63
N LYS A 147 -25.42 15.68 -17.26
CA LYS A 147 -25.78 15.20 -18.60
C LYS A 147 -24.82 15.68 -19.69
N GLU A 148 -24.08 16.76 -19.43
CA GLU A 148 -23.15 17.36 -20.40
C GLU A 148 -21.80 16.64 -20.41
N SER A 149 -21.21 16.40 -19.23
CA SER A 149 -19.91 15.73 -19.12
C SER A 149 -20.01 14.20 -19.02
N GLY A 150 -21.17 13.67 -18.61
CA GLY A 150 -21.32 12.24 -18.27
C GLY A 150 -20.67 11.88 -16.92
N GLU A 151 -20.21 12.86 -16.16
CA GLU A 151 -19.68 12.67 -14.81
C GLU A 151 -20.79 12.54 -13.77
N GLY A 152 -20.47 11.90 -12.66
CA GLY A 152 -21.38 11.74 -11.53
C GLY A 152 -20.62 11.59 -10.22
N TYR A 153 -21.31 11.94 -9.14
CA TYR A 153 -20.81 11.72 -7.80
C TYR A 153 -21.95 11.40 -6.85
N THR A 154 -21.59 10.84 -5.70
CA THR A 154 -22.51 10.51 -4.63
C THR A 154 -22.01 11.10 -3.33
N VAL A 155 -22.93 11.53 -2.49
CA VAL A 155 -22.67 11.94 -1.11
C VAL A 155 -23.44 11.00 -0.20
N ARG A 156 -22.73 10.30 0.67
CA ARG A 156 -23.31 9.38 1.64
C ARG A 156 -22.88 9.78 3.04
N CYS A 157 -23.85 10.00 3.91
CA CYS A 157 -23.64 10.32 5.31
C CYS A 157 -24.41 9.34 6.18
N SER A 158 -23.82 8.91 7.29
CA SER A 158 -24.44 7.98 8.23
C SER A 158 -23.92 8.22 9.64
N ILE A 159 -24.80 8.20 10.63
CA ILE A 159 -24.37 8.07 12.03
C ILE A 159 -23.48 6.83 12.17
N ILE A 160 -22.47 6.94 13.03
CA ILE A 160 -21.55 5.84 13.32
C ILE A 160 -22.10 5.01 14.47
N GLN A 161 -22.30 3.72 14.21
CA GLN A 161 -22.67 2.76 15.26
C GLN A 161 -21.45 2.01 15.81
N PRO A 162 -21.48 1.58 17.09
CA PRO A 162 -20.39 0.79 17.68
C PRO A 162 -20.11 -0.48 16.87
N GLY A 163 -18.85 -0.69 16.50
CA GLY A 163 -18.43 -1.85 15.70
C GLY A 163 -18.76 -1.76 14.21
N GLN A 164 -19.25 -0.61 13.73
CA GLN A 164 -19.42 -0.37 12.31
C GLN A 164 -18.06 -0.41 11.60
N GLN A 165 -18.02 -1.15 10.51
CA GLN A 165 -16.86 -1.31 9.66
C GLN A 165 -17.20 -0.86 8.25
N SER A 166 -16.41 0.06 7.71
CA SER A 166 -16.45 0.39 6.29
C SER A 166 -15.29 -0.33 5.60
N SER A 167 -15.60 -1.16 4.62
CA SER A 167 -14.61 -1.78 3.74
C SER A 167 -14.45 -0.95 2.48
N PHE A 168 -13.20 -0.74 2.10
CA PHE A 168 -12.82 -0.04 0.89
C PHE A 168 -11.94 -0.95 0.03
N ASP A 169 -12.24 -1.03 -1.27
CA ASP A 169 -11.42 -1.77 -2.23
C ASP A 169 -10.00 -1.17 -2.26
N ASN A 170 -8.96 -2.01 -2.22
CA ASN A 170 -7.58 -1.56 -2.35
C ASN A 170 -6.84 -2.14 -3.55
N GLU A 171 -7.50 -2.94 -4.41
CA GLU A 171 -6.83 -3.60 -5.53
C GLU A 171 -6.42 -2.60 -6.62
N HIS A 172 -7.25 -1.57 -6.85
CA HIS A 172 -7.01 -0.54 -7.86
C HIS A 172 -7.12 0.89 -7.31
N THR A 173 -6.97 1.06 -6.00
CA THR A 173 -7.14 2.35 -5.34
C THR A 173 -5.96 2.68 -4.44
N THR A 174 -5.30 3.81 -4.70
CA THR A 174 -4.26 4.34 -3.81
C THR A 174 -4.89 5.25 -2.76
N TYR A 175 -4.63 4.98 -1.48
CA TYR A 175 -5.14 5.79 -0.38
C TYR A 175 -4.08 6.70 0.22
N LYS A 176 -4.49 7.91 0.59
CA LYS A 176 -3.67 8.89 1.29
C LYS A 176 -4.47 9.60 2.37
N ASN A 177 -3.82 9.92 3.48
CA ASN A 177 -4.40 10.77 4.51
C ASN A 177 -4.39 12.23 4.03
N VAL A 178 -5.54 12.89 4.15
CA VAL A 178 -5.77 14.29 3.82
C VAL A 178 -6.59 14.94 4.94
N LYS A 179 -6.93 16.22 4.78
CA LYS A 179 -7.79 16.97 5.71
C LYS A 179 -9.02 17.49 4.98
N VAL A 180 -10.15 17.51 5.68
CA VAL A 180 -11.36 18.24 5.30
C VAL A 180 -11.65 19.20 6.45
N GLY A 181 -11.38 20.50 6.26
CA GLY A 181 -11.27 21.43 7.37
C GLY A 181 -10.25 20.92 8.41
N ASP A 182 -10.70 20.71 9.65
CA ASP A 182 -9.87 20.17 10.74
C ASP A 182 -9.90 18.63 10.84
N ALA A 183 -10.88 17.98 10.19
CA ALA A 183 -11.11 16.54 10.29
C ALA A 183 -10.06 15.72 9.51
N ASP A 184 -9.58 14.62 10.11
CA ASP A 184 -8.77 13.64 9.41
C ASP A 184 -9.61 12.88 8.39
N ALA A 185 -9.10 12.80 7.16
CA ALA A 185 -9.81 12.20 6.05
C ALA A 185 -8.89 11.24 5.26
N THR A 186 -9.51 10.28 4.60
CA THR A 186 -8.84 9.30 3.74
C THR A 186 -9.32 9.51 2.31
N LEU A 187 -8.39 9.82 1.41
CA LEU A 187 -8.64 9.98 -0.02
C LEU A 187 -8.11 8.77 -0.78
N GLY A 188 -9.03 7.99 -1.35
CA GLY A 188 -8.78 6.97 -2.36
C GLY A 188 -8.78 7.58 -3.76
N THR A 189 -7.81 7.17 -4.58
CA THR A 189 -7.73 7.51 -6.00
C THR A 189 -7.62 6.22 -6.80
N SER A 190 -8.62 5.96 -7.64
CA SER A 190 -8.63 4.84 -8.59
C SER A 190 -8.51 5.36 -10.01
N VAL A 191 -7.68 4.71 -10.83
CA VAL A 191 -7.48 5.08 -12.24
C VAL A 191 -7.90 3.88 -13.07
N GLY A 192 -8.96 4.05 -13.86
CA GLY A 192 -9.47 3.03 -14.77
C GLY A 192 -8.55 2.79 -15.96
N GLU A 193 -8.78 1.68 -16.68
CA GLU A 193 -7.98 1.32 -17.87
C GLU A 193 -8.04 2.36 -18.99
N SER A 194 -9.14 3.13 -19.05
CA SER A 194 -9.35 4.26 -19.98
C SER A 194 -8.58 5.53 -19.58
N GLY A 195 -8.00 5.58 -18.38
CA GLY A 195 -7.39 6.77 -17.79
C GLY A 195 -8.35 7.62 -16.97
N ASP A 196 -9.63 7.26 -16.90
CA ASP A 196 -10.61 7.96 -16.07
C ASP A 196 -10.28 7.78 -14.58
N THR A 197 -10.35 8.86 -13.82
CA THR A 197 -10.04 8.84 -12.39
C THR A 197 -11.31 8.92 -11.56
N VAL A 198 -11.43 8.01 -10.59
CA VAL A 198 -12.50 8.02 -9.59
C VAL A 198 -11.89 8.32 -8.23
N TYR A 199 -12.48 9.28 -7.52
CA TYR A 199 -12.07 9.62 -6.16
C TYR A 199 -13.09 9.07 -5.16
N ILE A 200 -12.57 8.63 -4.02
CA ILE A 200 -13.36 8.28 -2.83
C ILE A 200 -12.76 9.06 -1.67
N LEU A 201 -13.50 10.02 -1.12
CA LEU A 201 -13.11 10.76 0.07
C LEU A 201 -13.97 10.31 1.24
N SER A 202 -13.36 9.89 2.35
CA SER A 202 -14.08 9.49 3.56
C SER A 202 -13.50 10.15 4.80
N TRP A 203 -14.36 10.66 5.68
CA TRP A 203 -13.96 11.26 6.95
C TRP A 203 -15.06 11.08 7.99
N GLU A 204 -14.69 11.31 9.25
CA GLU A 204 -15.63 11.35 10.36
C GLU A 204 -15.69 12.77 10.90
N GLN A 205 -16.89 13.20 11.28
CA GLN A 205 -17.09 14.45 12.00
C GLN A 205 -18.31 14.37 12.91
N GLY A 206 -18.11 14.55 14.21
CA GLY A 206 -19.19 14.65 15.20
C GLY A 206 -20.03 13.38 15.32
N GLY A 207 -19.44 12.20 15.12
CA GLY A 207 -20.15 10.92 15.16
C GLY A 207 -20.86 10.55 13.85
N VAL A 208 -20.61 11.29 12.77
CA VAL A 208 -21.14 11.02 11.42
C VAL A 208 -19.99 10.61 10.50
N SER A 209 -20.13 9.46 9.84
CA SER A 209 -19.26 9.03 8.75
C SER A 209 -19.76 9.65 7.45
N ASN A 210 -18.84 10.34 6.77
CA ASN A 210 -19.09 11.01 5.49
C ASN A 210 -18.28 10.33 4.39
N THR A 211 -18.89 10.15 3.23
CA THR A 211 -18.24 9.59 2.06
C THR A 211 -18.70 10.31 0.80
N ILE A 212 -17.76 10.79 0.01
CA ILE A 212 -18.02 11.27 -1.35
C ILE A 212 -17.31 10.34 -2.32
N MET A 213 -18.02 9.87 -3.34
CA MET A 213 -17.43 9.06 -4.40
C MET A 213 -17.90 9.56 -5.76
N GLY A 214 -16.96 9.81 -6.69
CA GLY A 214 -17.31 10.27 -8.03
C GLY A 214 -16.11 10.40 -8.96
N ASN A 215 -16.39 10.55 -10.24
CA ASN A 215 -15.41 10.78 -11.31
C ASN A 215 -15.27 12.28 -11.65
N ILE A 216 -15.47 13.15 -10.67
CA ILE A 216 -15.31 14.61 -10.79
C ILE A 216 -13.93 15.06 -10.32
N SER A 217 -13.59 16.32 -10.55
CA SER A 217 -12.29 16.85 -10.12
C SER A 217 -12.08 16.73 -8.61
N ARG A 218 -10.82 16.52 -8.20
CA ARG A 218 -10.45 16.47 -6.78
C ARG A 218 -10.83 17.75 -6.03
N ASP A 219 -10.72 18.90 -6.68
CA ASP A 219 -11.03 20.19 -6.06
C ASP A 219 -12.53 20.32 -5.78
N GLU A 220 -13.40 19.83 -6.68
CA GLU A 220 -14.85 19.78 -6.44
C GLU A 220 -15.20 18.80 -5.32
N ILE A 221 -14.55 17.62 -5.25
CA ILE A 221 -14.73 16.68 -4.13
C ILE A 221 -14.45 17.35 -2.77
N VAL A 222 -13.34 18.09 -2.66
CA VAL A 222 -12.97 18.80 -1.43
C VAL A 222 -13.97 19.92 -1.13
N ARG A 223 -14.39 20.67 -2.15
CA ARG A 223 -15.34 21.77 -1.98
C ARG A 223 -16.72 21.29 -1.55
N ILE A 224 -17.19 20.14 -2.06
CA ILE A 224 -18.41 19.48 -1.56
C ILE A 224 -18.21 19.10 -0.09
N ALA A 225 -17.09 18.45 0.25
CA ALA A 225 -16.81 17.98 1.61
C ALA A 225 -16.81 19.12 2.66
N GLU A 226 -16.25 20.28 2.31
CA GLU A 226 -16.23 21.46 3.18
C GLU A 226 -17.61 22.10 3.39
N ASN A 227 -18.62 21.71 2.60
CA ASN A 227 -20.00 22.19 2.66
C ASN A 227 -20.98 21.11 3.12
N ILE A 228 -20.51 20.09 3.85
CA ILE A 228 -21.35 19.12 4.55
C ILE A 228 -21.38 19.45 6.05
N PHE A 229 -22.56 19.83 6.57
CA PHE A 229 -22.80 20.12 7.98
C PHE A 229 -24.29 20.12 8.31
#